data_AF-A0A849B1I1-F1
#
_entry.id   AF-A0A849B1I1-F1
#
_cell.length_a   1.000
_cell.length_b   1.000
_cell.length_c   1.000
_cell.angle_alpha   90.00
_cell.angle_beta   90.00
_cell.angle_gamma   90.00
#
_symmetry.space_group_name_H-M   'P 1'
#
loop_
_entity.id
_entity.type
_entity.pdbx_description
1 polymer ?
#
loop_
_entity_poly.entity_id
_entity_poly.type
_entity_poly.pdbx_seq_one_letter_code
_entity_poly.pdbx_strand_id
1 'polypeptide(L)'
;MSAVNLINENDDEREIASQAACALRESFITAAQSGSVMYVENDHLMSKTPNRTPIVIKRLEGRNPDLARRFAGHGTFKIKKRKVSQD
;
A
#
# COMPACT_ATOMS: atom_id res chain seq x y z
N MET A 1 -30.83 -16.43 36.28
CA MET A 1 -30.87 -16.53 34.82
C MET A 1 -29.70 -15.74 34.26
N SER A 2 -28.61 -16.43 33.91
CA SER A 2 -27.42 -15.78 33.33
C SER A 2 -27.65 -15.71 31.83
N ALA A 3 -27.76 -14.50 31.28
CA ALA A 3 -27.81 -14.29 29.84
C ALA A 3 -26.48 -14.79 29.26
N VAL A 4 -26.51 -15.98 28.67
CA VAL A 4 -25.43 -16.44 27.81
C VAL A 4 -25.52 -15.55 26.57
N ASN A 5 -24.77 -14.45 26.58
CA ASN A 5 -24.44 -13.74 25.36
C ASN A 5 -23.57 -14.70 24.54
N LEU A 6 -24.22 -15.57 23.75
CA LEU A 6 -23.56 -16.18 22.60
C LEU A 6 -23.25 -15.02 21.66
N ILE A 7 -22.08 -14.41 21.86
CA ILE A 7 -21.40 -13.68 20.80
C ILE A 7 -21.15 -14.78 19.77
N ASN A 8 -22.00 -14.83 18.76
CA ASN A 8 -21.72 -15.62 17.58
C ASN A 8 -20.49 -14.94 16.96
N GLU A 9 -19.30 -15.42 17.32
CA GLU A 9 -18.04 -15.14 16.65
C GLU A 9 -18.17 -15.71 15.24
N ASN A 10 -18.96 -15.05 14.39
CA ASN A 10 -18.91 -15.26 12.96
C ASN A 10 -17.65 -14.53 12.46
N ASP A 11 -16.50 -15.06 12.89
CA ASP A 11 -15.17 -14.71 12.38
C ASP A 11 -15.00 -15.31 10.98
N ASP A 12 -15.99 -15.08 10.11
CA ASP A 12 -15.86 -15.35 8.69
C ASP A 12 -14.83 -14.35 8.16
N GLU A 13 -13.55 -14.72 8.27
CA GLU A 13 -12.39 -13.92 7.87
C GLU A 13 -12.57 -13.36 6.45
N ARG A 14 -13.26 -14.12 5.59
CA ARG A 14 -13.63 -13.70 4.24
C ARG A 14 -14.59 -12.50 4.22
N GLU A 15 -15.60 -12.49 5.07
CA GLU A 15 -16.55 -11.37 5.19
C GLU A 15 -15.86 -10.15 5.79
N ILE A 16 -15.06 -10.33 6.84
CA ILE A 16 -14.26 -9.26 7.46
C ILE A 16 -13.30 -8.65 6.43
N ALA A 17 -12.57 -9.48 5.70
CA ALA A 17 -11.67 -9.02 4.64
C ALA A 17 -12.42 -8.27 3.53
N SER A 18 -13.61 -8.75 3.14
CA SER A 18 -14.46 -8.09 2.14
C SER A 18 -14.92 -6.70 2.61
N GLN A 19 -15.42 -6.60 3.85
CA GLN A 19 -15.87 -5.34 4.43
C GLN A 19 -14.72 -4.36 4.62
N ALA A 20 -13.56 -4.83 5.11
CA ALA A 20 -12.36 -4.01 5.25
C ALA A 20 -11.88 -3.48 3.89
N ALA A 21 -11.87 -4.33 2.85
CA ALA A 21 -11.50 -3.91 1.50
C ALA A 21 -12.45 -2.84 0.95
N CYS A 22 -13.76 -2.99 1.16
CA CYS A 22 -14.75 -1.98 0.78
C CYS A 22 -14.51 -0.65 1.51
N ALA A 23 -14.36 -0.68 2.84
CA ALA A 23 -14.14 0.52 3.65
C ALA A 23 -12.84 1.26 3.26
N LEU A 24 -11.75 0.53 3.02
CA LEU A 24 -10.49 1.10 2.55
C LEU A 24 -10.64 1.73 1.16
N ARG A 25 -11.35 1.06 0.23
CA ARG A 25 -11.61 1.58 -1.12
C ARG A 25 -12.38 2.89 -1.06
N GLU A 26 -13.47 2.93 -0.31
CA GLU A 26 -14.31 4.12 -0.19
C GLU A 26 -13.57 5.29 0.46
N SER A 27 -12.82 5.01 1.52
CA SER A 27 -11.97 6.00 2.19
C SER A 27 -10.92 6.58 1.24
N PHE A 28 -10.27 5.72 0.46
CA PHE A 28 -9.28 6.15 -0.53
C PHE A 28 -9.90 7.00 -1.64
N ILE A 29 -11.05 6.60 -2.20
CA ILE A 29 -11.75 7.36 -3.24
C ILE A 29 -12.14 8.74 -2.70
N THR A 30 -12.71 8.79 -1.49
CA THR A 30 -13.12 10.04 -0.85
C THR A 30 -11.92 10.97 -0.61
N ALA A 31 -10.80 10.42 -0.10
CA ALA A 31 -9.57 11.17 0.10
C ALA A 31 -8.98 11.66 -1.23
N ALA A 32 -9.02 10.84 -2.29
CA ALA A 32 -8.53 11.22 -3.62
C ALA A 32 -9.37 12.30 -4.31
N GLN A 33 -10.66 12.38 -3.99
CA GLN A 33 -11.55 13.42 -4.51
C GLN A 33 -11.42 14.74 -3.75
N SER A 34 -11.15 14.69 -2.44
CA SER A 34 -11.18 15.86 -1.55
C SER A 34 -9.80 16.44 -1.23
N GLY A 35 -8.75 15.62 -1.24
CA GLY A 35 -7.40 15.98 -0.80
C GLY A 35 -6.33 15.65 -1.83
N SER A 36 -5.11 16.12 -1.55
CA SER A 36 -3.95 15.77 -2.38
C SER A 36 -3.51 14.34 -2.08
N VAL A 37 -3.30 13.53 -3.12
CA VAL A 37 -2.82 12.15 -3.01
C VAL A 37 -1.42 12.01 -3.56
N MET A 38 -0.63 11.16 -2.93
CA MET A 38 0.72 10.83 -3.38
C MET A 38 0.75 9.44 -4.03
N TYR A 39 1.48 9.30 -5.13
CA TYR A 39 1.66 8.03 -5.82
C TYR A 39 3.04 7.98 -6.48
N VAL A 40 3.43 6.82 -6.99
CA VAL A 40 4.73 6.63 -7.65
C VAL A 40 4.53 6.38 -9.13
N GLU A 41 5.25 7.12 -9.97
CA GLU A 41 5.24 6.97 -11.43
C GLU A 41 6.67 7.12 -11.97
N ASN A 42 7.16 6.14 -12.74
CA ASN A 42 8.49 6.18 -13.38
C ASN A 42 9.63 6.60 -12.44
N ASP A 43 9.68 6.00 -11.26
CA ASP A 43 10.62 6.35 -10.19
C ASP A 43 10.50 7.75 -9.58
N HIS A 44 9.41 8.46 -9.84
CA HIS A 44 9.10 9.73 -9.22
C HIS A 44 7.96 9.57 -8.23
N LEU A 45 8.14 10.12 -7.03
CA LEU A 45 7.06 10.37 -6.10
C LEU A 45 6.29 11.60 -6.58
N MET A 46 5.04 11.39 -6.92
CA MET A 46 4.11 12.38 -7.45
C MET A 46 3.14 12.82 -6.37
N SER A 47 2.66 14.06 -6.45
CA SER A 47 1.50 14.55 -5.70
C SER A 47 0.46 15.06 -6.68
N LYS A 48 -0.80 14.66 -6.50
CA LYS A 48 -1.94 15.11 -7.30
C LYS A 48 -2.98 15.74 -6.40
N THR A 49 -3.16 17.04 -6.56
CA THR A 49 -4.31 17.77 -6.00
C THR A 49 -5.52 17.60 -6.93
N PRO A 50 -6.76 17.52 -6.39
CA PRO A 50 -7.96 17.41 -7.21
C PRO A 50 -8.03 18.55 -8.25
N ASN A 51 -8.42 18.22 -9.48
CA ASN A 51 -8.54 19.15 -10.61
C ASN A 51 -7.26 19.91 -10.99
N ARG A 52 -6.08 19.46 -10.52
CA ARG A 52 -4.78 20.01 -10.90
C ARG A 52 -3.92 18.96 -11.59
N THR A 53 -2.98 19.43 -12.37
CA THR A 53 -1.93 18.57 -12.92
C THR A 53 -1.05 18.03 -11.79
N PRO A 54 -0.69 16.73 -11.81
CA PRO A 54 0.23 16.17 -10.85
C PRO A 54 1.60 16.86 -10.91
N ILE A 55 2.26 16.96 -9.74
CA ILE A 55 3.59 17.53 -9.61
C ILE A 55 4.57 16.48 -9.09
N VAL A 56 5.83 16.58 -9.52
CA VAL A 56 6.93 15.74 -9.00
C VAL A 56 7.36 16.29 -7.64
N ILE A 57 7.27 15.46 -6.61
CA ILE A 57 7.75 15.78 -5.26
C ILE A 57 9.21 15.39 -5.10
N LYS A 58 9.56 14.18 -5.54
CA LYS A 58 10.91 13.64 -5.35
C LYS A 58 11.23 12.55 -6.36
N ARG A 59 12.45 12.54 -6.88
CA ARG A 59 13.01 11.39 -7.60
C ARG A 59 13.45 10.31 -6.60
N LEU A 60 12.98 9.09 -6.80
CA LEU A 60 13.29 7.95 -5.95
C LEU A 60 14.54 7.26 -6.48
N GLU A 61 15.69 7.74 -6.02
CA GLU A 61 17.02 7.24 -6.39
C GLU A 61 17.39 5.96 -5.64
N GLY A 62 18.37 5.22 -6.14
CA GLY A 62 18.84 3.96 -5.55
C GLY A 62 17.99 2.73 -5.90
N ARG A 63 16.86 2.91 -6.61
CA ARG A 63 16.15 1.81 -7.24
C ARG A 63 16.86 1.38 -8.51
N ASN A 64 16.91 0.08 -8.73
CA ASN A 64 17.40 -0.52 -9.97
C ASN A 64 16.19 -1.16 -10.68
N PRO A 65 15.62 -0.52 -11.71
CA PRO A 65 14.43 -1.01 -12.41
C PRO A 65 14.64 -2.39 -13.05
N ASP A 66 15.85 -2.66 -13.57
CA ASP A 66 16.18 -3.96 -14.14
C ASP A 66 16.21 -5.05 -13.06
N LEU A 67 16.72 -4.72 -11.88
CA LEU A 67 16.71 -5.61 -10.73
C LEU A 67 15.28 -5.81 -10.22
N ALA A 68 14.48 -4.75 -10.09
CA ALA A 68 13.07 -4.83 -9.69
C ALA A 68 12.25 -5.70 -10.66
N ARG A 69 12.48 -5.57 -11.97
CA ARG A 69 11.85 -6.41 -13.00
C ARG A 69 12.23 -7.88 -12.85
N ARG A 70 13.48 -8.19 -12.48
CA ARG A 70 13.90 -9.56 -12.12
C ARG A 70 13.22 -10.09 -10.85
N PHE A 71 12.71 -9.22 -9.98
CA PHE A 71 11.95 -9.64 -8.80
C PHE A 71 10.44 -9.78 -9.08
N ALA A 72 9.89 -9.01 -10.02
CA ALA A 72 8.45 -8.94 -10.31
C ALA A 72 7.81 -10.24 -10.86
N GLY A 73 8.60 -11.25 -11.21
CA GLY A 73 8.11 -12.54 -11.75
C GLY A 73 8.62 -13.78 -11.02
N HIS A 74 9.42 -13.63 -9.96
CA HIS A 74 9.96 -14.76 -9.21
C HIS A 74 9.40 -14.75 -7.78
N GLY A 75 9.10 -15.93 -7.21
CA GLY A 75 8.39 -16.10 -5.94
C GLY A 75 9.20 -15.71 -4.70
N THR A 76 9.67 -16.69 -3.93
CA THR A 76 10.39 -16.44 -2.66
C THR A 76 11.85 -16.08 -2.90
N PHE A 77 12.34 -15.02 -2.24
CA PHE A 77 13.76 -14.62 -2.28
C PHE A 77 14.41 -14.68 -0.90
N LYS A 78 15.71 -15.02 -0.86
CA LYS A 78 16.52 -14.96 0.35
C LYS A 78 17.36 -13.68 0.37
N ILE A 79 17.00 -12.74 1.24
CA ILE A 79 17.80 -11.54 1.49
C ILE A 79 18.93 -11.93 2.44
N LYS A 80 20.19 -11.77 2.01
CA LYS A 80 21.36 -11.94 2.89
C LYS A 80 21.73 -10.60 3.51
N LYS A 81 21.86 -10.56 4.85
CA LYS A 81 22.35 -9.39 5.59
C LYS A 81 23.75 -9.02 5.08
N ARG A 82 23.92 -7.80 4.58
CA ARG A 82 25.25 -7.26 4.25
C ARG A 82 25.86 -6.57 5.47
N LYS A 83 27.18 -6.66 5.62
CA LYS A 83 27.93 -5.78 6.51
C LYS A 83 28.01 -4.43 5.81
N VAL A 84 27.39 -3.41 6.39
CA VAL A 84 27.57 -2.03 5.93
C VAL A 84 28.86 -1.54 6.58
N SER A 85 29.88 -1.23 5.78
CA SER A 85 31.05 -0.50 6.29
C SER A 85 30.60 0.91 6.63
N GLN A 86 30.86 1.33 7.87
CA GLN A 86 30.78 2.73 8.25
C GLN A 86 32.10 3.37 7.83
N ASP A 87 32.04 4.26 6.85
CA ASP A 87 33.12 5.21 6.56
C ASP A 87 33.04 6.39 7.55
#